data_AF-A0A316BAK7-F1
#
_entry.id   AF-A0A316BAK7-F1
#
_cell.length_a   1.000
_cell.length_b   1.000
_cell.length_c   1.000
_cell.angle_alpha   90.00
_cell.angle_beta   90.00
_cell.angle_gamma   90.00
#
_symmetry.space_group_name_H-M   'P 1'
#
loop_
_entity.id
_entity.type
_entity.pdbx_description
1 polymer ?
#
loop_
_entity_poly.entity_id
_entity_poly.type
_entity_poly.pdbx_seq_one_letter_code
_entity_poly.pdbx_strand_id
1 'polypeptide(L)'
;MNNNDFKNFRIEALDRIERPDPNIAIEKVRKQFKPVIEEYCVYIPDHVDHYWYRLRSEDYSLDEFTGDVQRHTQRYVYDRYSRRIRTALQKELLELIADYMSKIRAAVPELTLNYSCNVKESIIHLLDHESIMFHFEEVEIEQCKKIPIYELEKDKRVRNDYIKTLRRELQSNDKRMGLFDRQCIYEPALGYYSQFENWADRLYNSIRTILLNDLVKQADRWSTGGQQCQEGDS
;
A
#
# COMPACT_ATOMS: atom_id res chain seq x y z
N MET A 1 34.74 -17.71 11.32
CA MET A 1 33.32 -17.61 10.94
C MET A 1 33.09 -18.48 9.71
N ASN A 2 32.09 -19.34 9.72
CA ASN A 2 31.76 -20.20 8.58
C ASN A 2 30.86 -19.45 7.58
N ASN A 3 30.87 -19.86 6.31
CA ASN A 3 30.04 -19.28 5.24
C ASN A 3 28.51 -19.28 5.54
N ASN A 4 28.05 -20.17 6.43
CA ASN A 4 26.66 -20.19 6.90
C ASN A 4 26.33 -19.08 7.92
N ASP A 5 27.31 -18.61 8.69
CA ASP A 5 27.11 -17.53 9.67
C ASP A 5 26.83 -16.19 8.96
N PHE A 6 27.47 -15.98 7.80
CA PHE A 6 27.24 -14.80 6.96
C PHE A 6 25.84 -14.79 6.34
N LYS A 7 25.34 -15.94 5.87
CA LYS A 7 24.00 -16.07 5.27
C LYS A 7 22.86 -15.80 6.25
N ASN A 8 23.07 -16.07 7.54
CA ASN A 8 22.06 -15.90 8.59
C ASN A 8 22.28 -14.65 9.47
N PHE A 9 23.21 -13.76 9.11
CA PHE A 9 23.45 -12.53 9.86
C PHE A 9 22.18 -11.68 9.95
N ARG A 10 21.71 -11.41 11.16
CA ARG A 10 20.56 -10.55 11.46
C ARG A 10 21.01 -9.29 12.19
N ILE A 11 20.30 -8.20 11.93
CA ILE A 11 20.54 -6.91 12.58
C ILE A 11 19.47 -6.71 13.66
N GLU A 12 19.75 -7.15 14.89
CA GLU A 12 18.75 -7.14 15.98
C GLU A 12 18.12 -5.76 16.23
N ALA A 13 18.90 -4.68 16.18
CA ALA A 13 18.36 -3.34 16.39
C ALA A 13 17.44 -2.88 15.25
N LEU A 14 17.62 -3.39 14.03
CA LEU A 14 16.71 -3.11 12.90
C LEU A 14 15.45 -3.99 13.00
N ASP A 15 15.59 -5.23 13.46
CA ASP A 15 14.46 -6.15 13.71
C ASP A 15 13.53 -5.65 14.83
N ARG A 16 14.01 -4.79 15.74
CA ARG A 16 13.20 -4.11 16.77
C ARG A 16 12.35 -2.95 16.23
N ILE A 17 12.66 -2.44 15.04
CA ILE A 17 11.90 -1.34 14.44
C ILE A 17 10.65 -1.91 13.78
N GLU A 18 9.49 -1.58 14.35
CA GLU A 18 8.20 -2.01 13.82
C GLU A 18 8.04 -1.54 12.36
N ARG A 19 7.67 -2.47 11.49
CA ARG A 19 7.32 -2.15 10.10
C ARG A 19 6.02 -1.33 10.09
N PRO A 20 5.90 -0.31 9.24
CA PRO A 20 4.68 0.47 9.10
C PRO A 20 3.46 -0.39 8.77
N ASP A 21 2.35 -0.14 9.47
CA ASP A 21 1.06 -0.75 9.18
C ASP A 21 0.32 0.06 8.09
N PRO A 22 0.13 -0.49 6.87
CA PRO A 22 -0.59 0.18 5.81
C PRO A 22 -2.07 0.45 6.14
N ASN A 23 -2.65 -0.27 7.10
CA ASN A 23 -4.04 -0.05 7.51
C ASN A 23 -4.24 1.34 8.10
N ILE A 24 -3.19 1.97 8.64
CA ILE A 24 -3.22 3.35 9.10
C ILE A 24 -3.54 4.30 7.92
N ALA A 25 -2.85 4.13 6.79
CA ALA A 25 -3.10 4.93 5.59
C ALA A 25 -4.49 4.63 5.00
N ILE A 26 -4.87 3.36 4.92
CA ILE A 26 -6.18 2.92 4.41
C ILE A 26 -7.31 3.57 5.21
N GLU A 27 -7.23 3.54 6.55
CA GLU A 27 -8.29 4.07 7.40
C GLU A 27 -8.40 5.59 7.31
N LYS A 28 -7.27 6.30 7.20
CA LYS A 28 -7.26 7.75 6.99
C LYS A 28 -7.93 8.12 5.66
N VAL A 29 -7.54 7.46 4.56
CA VAL A 29 -8.13 7.72 3.24
C VAL A 29 -9.61 7.34 3.22
N ARG A 30 -9.99 6.21 3.84
CA ARG A 30 -11.40 5.81 3.98
C ARG A 30 -12.23 6.90 4.66
N LYS A 31 -11.75 7.43 5.79
CA LYS A 31 -12.42 8.53 6.51
C LYS A 31 -12.53 9.80 5.66
N GLN A 32 -11.50 10.12 4.88
CA GLN A 32 -11.50 11.30 4.00
C GLN A 32 -12.54 11.21 2.88
N PHE A 33 -12.74 10.03 2.30
CA PHE A 33 -13.64 9.83 1.16
C PHE A 33 -15.03 9.27 1.53
N LYS A 34 -15.24 8.88 2.78
CA LYS A 34 -16.55 8.47 3.29
C LYS A 34 -17.69 9.46 2.96
N PRO A 35 -17.55 10.79 3.15
CA PRO A 35 -18.62 11.74 2.83
C PRO A 35 -19.04 11.72 1.36
N VAL A 36 -18.12 11.45 0.43
CA VAL A 36 -18.40 11.39 -1.02
C VAL A 36 -19.37 10.25 -1.34
N ILE A 37 -19.15 9.09 -0.73
CA ILE A 37 -20.02 7.92 -0.92
C ILE A 37 -21.36 8.09 -0.22
N GLU A 38 -21.36 8.68 0.96
CA GLU A 38 -22.59 8.99 1.68
C GLU A 38 -23.47 9.97 0.88
N GLU A 39 -22.88 11.03 0.33
CA GLU A 39 -23.56 11.99 -0.53
C GLU A 39 -24.12 11.32 -1.79
N TYR A 40 -23.31 10.57 -2.53
CA TYR A 40 -23.77 9.85 -3.73
C TYR A 40 -24.95 8.92 -3.41
N CYS A 41 -24.89 8.24 -2.26
CA CYS A 41 -25.92 7.28 -1.87
C CYS A 41 -27.27 7.93 -1.50
N VAL A 42 -27.29 9.22 -1.17
CA VAL A 42 -28.54 9.98 -1.01
C VAL A 42 -29.26 10.13 -2.35
N TYR A 43 -28.53 10.30 -3.46
CA TYR A 43 -29.09 10.55 -4.80
C TYR A 43 -29.36 9.30 -5.63
N ILE A 44 -28.93 8.11 -5.17
CA ILE A 44 -29.21 6.83 -5.83
C ILE A 44 -30.68 6.65 -6.25
N PRO A 45 -31.70 6.96 -5.40
CA PRO A 45 -33.09 6.82 -5.79
C PRO A 45 -33.44 7.59 -7.07
N ASP A 46 -33.00 8.84 -7.19
CA ASP A 46 -33.30 9.69 -8.34
C ASP A 46 -32.62 9.16 -9.62
N HIS A 47 -31.36 8.70 -9.49
CA HIS A 47 -30.62 8.11 -10.60
C HIS A 47 -31.25 6.80 -11.07
N VAL A 48 -31.66 5.94 -10.14
CA VAL A 48 -32.36 4.70 -10.47
C VAL A 48 -33.70 5.02 -11.13
N ASP A 49 -34.48 5.97 -10.60
CA ASP A 49 -35.77 6.35 -11.16
C ASP A 49 -35.66 6.87 -12.60
N HIS A 50 -34.60 7.61 -12.92
CA HIS A 50 -34.31 8.08 -14.28
C HIS A 50 -34.22 6.94 -15.30
N TYR A 51 -33.51 5.86 -14.97
CA TYR A 51 -33.34 4.70 -15.87
C TYR A 51 -34.50 3.69 -15.75
N TRP A 52 -35.13 3.60 -14.57
CA TRP A 52 -36.24 2.68 -14.32
C TRP A 52 -37.44 2.93 -15.21
N TYR A 53 -37.71 4.20 -15.53
CA TYR A 53 -38.79 4.55 -16.45
C TYR A 53 -38.57 3.93 -17.84
N ARG A 54 -37.31 3.85 -18.31
CA ARG A 54 -36.97 3.27 -19.62
C ARG A 54 -37.19 1.76 -19.64
N LEU A 55 -36.89 1.06 -18.55
CA LEU A 55 -37.18 -0.38 -18.39
C LEU A 55 -38.65 -0.74 -18.54
N ARG A 56 -39.56 0.23 -18.40
CA ARG A 56 -40.99 0.01 -18.67
C ARG A 56 -41.32 -0.06 -20.16
N SER A 57 -40.53 0.59 -21.02
CA SER A 57 -40.62 0.44 -22.47
C SER A 57 -40.12 -0.95 -22.88
N GLU A 58 -40.80 -1.60 -23.82
CA GLU A 58 -40.52 -2.99 -24.21
C GLU A 58 -39.16 -3.16 -24.93
N ASP A 59 -38.54 -2.06 -25.36
CA ASP A 59 -37.26 -2.03 -26.07
C ASP A 59 -36.03 -1.85 -25.14
N TYR A 60 -36.22 -1.84 -23.81
CA TYR A 60 -35.12 -1.63 -22.87
C TYR A 60 -35.00 -2.81 -21.91
N SER A 61 -33.84 -3.45 -21.93
CA SER A 61 -33.54 -4.65 -21.15
C SER A 61 -32.99 -4.34 -19.76
N LEU A 62 -33.00 -5.36 -18.90
CA LEU A 62 -32.38 -5.29 -17.57
C LEU A 62 -30.86 -5.09 -17.64
N ASP A 63 -30.20 -5.67 -18.64
CA ASP A 63 -28.76 -5.52 -18.81
C ASP A 63 -28.37 -4.09 -19.21
N GLU A 64 -29.21 -3.44 -20.02
CA GLU A 64 -29.07 -2.02 -20.35
C GLU A 64 -29.31 -1.13 -19.13
N PHE A 65 -30.36 -1.42 -18.34
CA PHE A 65 -30.63 -0.72 -17.09
C PHE A 65 -29.46 -0.80 -16.11
N THR A 66 -28.97 -2.01 -15.82
CA THR A 66 -27.85 -2.22 -14.88
C THR A 66 -26.56 -1.62 -15.44
N GLY A 67 -26.35 -1.69 -16.75
CA GLY A 67 -25.24 -1.04 -17.44
C GLY A 67 -25.28 0.48 -17.30
N ASP A 68 -26.45 1.11 -17.43
CA ASP A 68 -26.60 2.56 -17.27
C ASP A 68 -26.34 3.03 -15.84
N VAL A 69 -26.88 2.32 -14.85
CA VAL A 69 -26.64 2.62 -13.44
C VAL A 69 -25.17 2.40 -13.07
N GLN A 70 -24.53 1.35 -13.59
CA GLN A 70 -23.10 1.11 -13.42
C GLN A 70 -22.27 2.23 -14.05
N ARG A 71 -22.56 2.63 -15.30
CA ARG A 71 -21.85 3.72 -16.00
C ARG A 71 -22.01 5.05 -15.27
N HIS A 72 -23.20 5.32 -14.76
CA HIS A 72 -23.45 6.49 -13.92
C HIS A 72 -22.56 6.45 -12.67
N THR A 73 -22.57 5.33 -11.94
CA THR A 73 -21.75 5.16 -10.73
C THR A 73 -20.26 5.27 -11.03
N GLN A 74 -19.79 4.65 -12.12
CA GLN A 74 -18.41 4.75 -12.59
C GLN A 74 -18.01 6.22 -12.78
N ARG A 75 -18.78 6.98 -13.56
CA ARG A 75 -18.45 8.36 -13.89
C ARG A 75 -18.43 9.28 -12.66
N TYR A 76 -19.45 9.19 -11.81
CA TYR A 76 -19.66 10.16 -10.74
C TYR A 76 -18.86 9.84 -9.47
N VAL A 77 -18.52 8.58 -9.26
CA VAL A 77 -17.84 8.12 -8.06
C VAL A 77 -16.42 7.64 -8.36
N TYR A 78 -16.24 6.73 -9.31
CA TYR A 78 -14.94 6.11 -9.56
C TYR A 78 -14.04 7.06 -10.37
N ASP A 79 -14.44 7.47 -11.56
CA ASP A 79 -13.61 8.31 -12.44
C ASP A 79 -13.31 9.67 -11.81
N ARG A 80 -14.31 10.25 -11.12
CA ARG A 80 -14.19 11.57 -10.50
C ARG A 80 -13.23 11.60 -9.31
N TYR A 81 -13.10 10.50 -8.57
CA TYR A 81 -12.34 10.47 -7.31
C TYR A 81 -11.15 9.50 -7.30
N SER A 82 -11.08 8.52 -8.19
CA SER A 82 -9.99 7.51 -8.27
C SER A 82 -8.60 8.14 -8.24
N ARG A 83 -8.34 9.16 -9.07
CA ARG A 83 -7.05 9.87 -9.07
C ARG A 83 -6.76 10.53 -7.71
N ARG A 84 -7.75 11.20 -7.12
CA ARG A 84 -7.60 11.85 -5.81
C ARG A 84 -7.35 10.84 -4.69
N ILE A 85 -7.98 9.68 -4.75
CA ILE A 85 -7.80 8.58 -3.80
C ILE A 85 -6.41 8.00 -3.93
N ARG A 86 -5.92 7.74 -5.16
CA ARG A 86 -4.55 7.26 -5.39
C ARG A 86 -3.51 8.25 -4.85
N THR A 87 -3.67 9.54 -5.15
CA THR A 87 -2.77 10.57 -4.61
C THR A 87 -2.82 10.63 -3.09
N ALA A 88 -4.01 10.50 -2.47
CA ALA A 88 -4.13 10.47 -1.02
C ALA A 88 -3.46 9.23 -0.41
N LEU A 89 -3.68 8.04 -0.98
CA LEU A 89 -3.03 6.79 -0.56
C LEU A 89 -1.52 6.90 -0.66
N GLN A 90 -0.99 7.31 -1.81
CA GLN A 90 0.45 7.49 -2.01
C GLN A 90 1.02 8.46 -1.00
N LYS A 91 0.35 9.58 -0.75
CA LYS A 91 0.79 10.56 0.26
C LYS A 91 0.87 9.94 1.65
N GLU A 92 -0.19 9.30 2.12
CA GLU A 92 -0.24 8.71 3.46
C GLU A 92 0.78 7.57 3.61
N LEU A 93 1.01 6.78 2.56
CA LEU A 93 2.03 5.73 2.55
C LEU A 93 3.46 6.31 2.52
N LEU A 94 3.71 7.40 1.79
CA LEU A 94 4.98 8.12 1.82
C LEU A 94 5.28 8.71 3.19
N GLU A 95 4.25 9.21 3.89
CA GLU A 95 4.40 9.67 5.28
C GLU A 95 4.82 8.53 6.22
N LEU A 96 4.25 7.32 6.04
CA LEU A 96 4.66 6.13 6.80
C LEU A 96 6.11 5.70 6.49
N ILE A 97 6.53 5.78 5.22
CA ILE A 97 7.92 5.53 4.82
C ILE A 97 8.88 6.51 5.47
N ALA A 98 8.54 7.80 5.44
CA ALA A 98 9.37 8.84 6.03
C ALA A 98 9.55 8.63 7.55
N ASP A 99 8.49 8.25 8.26
CA ASP A 99 8.55 7.88 9.68
C ASP A 99 9.44 6.65 9.93
N TYR A 100 9.28 5.60 9.11
CA TYR A 100 10.12 4.40 9.19
C TYR A 100 11.61 4.71 8.96
N MET A 101 11.92 5.52 7.94
CA MET A 101 13.29 5.98 7.67
C MET A 101 13.87 6.79 8.82
N SER A 102 13.06 7.66 9.43
CA SER A 102 13.46 8.43 10.61
C SER A 102 13.83 7.52 11.78
N LYS A 103 13.03 6.47 12.04
CA LYS A 103 13.32 5.47 13.07
C LYS A 103 14.61 4.71 12.78
N ILE A 104 14.85 4.30 11.53
CA ILE A 104 16.11 3.63 11.15
C ILE A 104 17.30 4.58 11.37
N ARG A 105 17.20 5.84 10.92
CA ARG A 105 18.25 6.85 11.12
C ARG A 105 18.60 7.04 12.59
N ALA A 106 17.60 7.12 13.45
CA ALA A 106 17.80 7.24 14.90
C ALA A 106 18.51 6.02 15.49
N ALA A 107 18.32 4.83 14.92
CA ALA A 107 18.99 3.60 15.35
C ALA A 107 20.41 3.44 14.78
N VAL A 108 20.82 4.18 13.73
CA VAL A 108 22.14 4.04 13.08
C VAL A 108 23.31 4.08 14.09
N PRO A 109 23.35 5.01 15.07
CA PRO A 109 24.46 5.05 16.03
C PRO A 109 24.61 3.75 16.84
N GLU A 110 23.49 3.16 17.28
CA GLU A 110 23.48 1.89 18.00
C GLU A 110 23.85 0.72 17.08
N LEU A 111 23.23 0.68 15.89
CA LEU A 111 23.49 -0.31 14.84
C LEU A 111 24.98 -0.41 14.46
N THR A 112 25.68 0.73 14.51
CA THR A 112 27.06 0.88 14.02
C THR A 112 28.08 1.12 15.13
N LEU A 113 27.74 0.87 16.40
CA LEU A 113 28.58 1.23 17.55
C LEU A 113 30.02 0.70 17.43
N ASN A 114 30.18 -0.55 16.96
CA ASN A 114 31.47 -1.23 16.83
C ASN A 114 32.04 -1.20 15.39
N TYR A 115 31.46 -0.40 14.50
CA TYR A 115 31.83 -0.33 13.09
C TYR A 115 32.65 0.94 12.80
N SER A 116 33.38 0.92 11.68
CA SER A 116 34.19 2.06 11.24
C SER A 116 33.33 3.31 10.93
N CYS A 117 33.91 4.51 11.01
CA CYS A 117 33.21 5.76 10.65
C CYS A 117 32.66 5.70 9.21
N ASN A 118 33.43 5.11 8.29
CA ASN A 118 33.02 4.95 6.89
C ASN A 118 31.72 4.14 6.73
N VAL A 119 31.47 3.16 7.61
CA VAL A 119 30.22 2.39 7.61
C VAL A 119 29.03 3.25 8.00
N LYS A 120 29.19 4.10 9.02
CA LYS A 120 28.14 5.03 9.47
C LYS A 120 27.75 5.96 8.34
N GLU A 121 28.73 6.55 7.68
CA GLU A 121 28.53 7.44 6.53
C GLU A 121 27.89 6.70 5.34
N SER A 122 28.32 5.47 5.06
CA SER A 122 27.75 4.66 3.97
C SER A 122 26.26 4.34 4.18
N ILE A 123 25.88 4.02 5.43
CA ILE A 123 24.47 3.76 5.77
C ILE A 123 23.65 5.06 5.68
N ILE A 124 24.18 6.19 6.16
CA ILE A 124 23.49 7.48 6.04
C ILE A 124 23.28 7.84 4.56
N HIS A 125 24.31 7.70 3.72
CA HIS A 125 24.21 7.95 2.29
C HIS A 125 23.19 7.03 1.60
N LEU A 126 23.16 5.74 1.96
CA LEU A 126 22.14 4.80 1.49
C LEU A 126 20.73 5.29 1.88
N LEU A 127 20.53 5.68 3.14
CA LEU A 127 19.23 6.16 3.61
C LEU A 127 18.81 7.45 2.89
N ASP A 128 19.73 8.39 2.65
CA ASP A 128 19.48 9.61 1.88
C ASP A 128 19.07 9.29 0.45
N HIS A 129 19.79 8.39 -0.20
CA HIS A 129 19.50 7.97 -1.57
C HIS A 129 18.13 7.30 -1.69
N GLU A 130 17.85 6.31 -0.84
CA GLU A 130 16.59 5.56 -0.84
C GLU A 130 15.38 6.45 -0.51
N SER A 131 15.56 7.45 0.35
CA SER A 131 14.49 8.41 0.69
C SER A 131 14.05 9.25 -0.50
N ILE A 132 15.00 9.64 -1.38
CA ILE A 132 14.71 10.47 -2.56
C ILE A 132 14.21 9.61 -3.72
N MET A 133 14.74 8.39 -3.85
CA MET A 133 14.41 7.49 -4.97
C MET A 133 13.09 6.75 -4.78
N PHE A 134 12.49 6.76 -3.59
CA PHE A 134 11.25 6.02 -3.37
C PHE A 134 10.07 6.65 -4.12
N HIS A 135 9.56 5.92 -5.11
CA HIS A 135 8.37 6.29 -5.88
C HIS A 135 7.47 5.06 -5.98
N PHE A 136 6.16 5.27 -5.81
CA PHE A 136 5.18 4.22 -6.06
C PHE A 136 4.88 4.12 -7.55
N GLU A 137 4.98 2.91 -8.11
CA GLU A 137 4.38 2.60 -9.40
C GLU A 137 2.86 2.68 -9.29
N GLU A 138 2.21 3.26 -10.31
CA GLU A 138 0.79 3.54 -10.29
C GLU A 138 -0.03 2.23 -10.27
N VAL A 139 -0.83 2.04 -9.21
CA VAL A 139 -1.74 0.89 -9.11
C VAL A 139 -3.07 1.22 -9.79
N GLU A 140 -3.56 0.28 -10.59
CA GLU A 140 -4.84 0.41 -11.29
C GLU A 140 -6.01 0.27 -10.31
N ILE A 141 -7.04 1.11 -10.50
CA ILE A 141 -8.32 0.96 -9.81
C ILE A 141 -9.26 0.26 -10.78
N GLU A 142 -9.79 -0.89 -10.38
CA GLU A 142 -10.79 -1.62 -11.16
C GLU A 142 -12.05 -0.78 -11.39
N GLN A 143 -12.73 -1.03 -12.51
CA GLN A 143 -14.05 -0.44 -12.77
C GLN A 143 -15.08 -0.93 -11.74
N CYS A 144 -16.08 -0.08 -11.49
CA CYS A 144 -17.25 -0.37 -10.66
C CYS A 144 -17.90 -1.66 -11.15
N LYS A 145 -18.02 -2.66 -10.27
CA LYS A 145 -18.67 -3.93 -10.62
C LYS A 145 -20.18 -3.73 -10.84
N LYS A 146 -20.75 -4.46 -11.81
CA LYS A 146 -22.21 -4.53 -11.99
C LYS A 146 -22.84 -5.19 -10.76
N ILE A 147 -23.97 -4.65 -10.32
CA ILE A 147 -24.76 -5.23 -9.24
C ILE A 147 -25.95 -5.96 -9.88
N PRO A 148 -25.99 -7.30 -9.85
CA PRO A 148 -27.05 -8.06 -10.48
C PRO A 148 -28.37 -7.88 -9.73
N ILE A 149 -29.48 -7.94 -10.47
CA ILE A 149 -30.83 -8.05 -9.94
C ILE A 149 -31.34 -9.43 -10.30
N TYR A 150 -31.68 -10.21 -9.29
CA TYR A 150 -32.34 -11.50 -9.49
C TYR A 150 -33.84 -11.24 -9.51
N GLU A 151 -34.46 -11.55 -10.65
CA GLU A 151 -35.91 -11.51 -10.89
C GLU A 151 -36.51 -10.10 -10.94
N LEU A 152 -36.96 -9.71 -12.12
CA LEU A 152 -37.56 -8.39 -12.34
C LEU A 152 -38.91 -8.56 -13.04
N GLU A 153 -39.98 -8.60 -12.25
CA GLU A 153 -41.27 -8.12 -12.72
C GLU A 153 -41.26 -6.59 -12.68
N LYS A 154 -42.01 -5.92 -13.56
CA LYS A 154 -42.12 -4.44 -13.66
C LYS A 154 -42.81 -3.80 -12.43
N ASP A 155 -42.49 -4.23 -11.20
CA ASP A 155 -43.08 -3.80 -9.92
C ASP A 155 -42.20 -2.72 -9.23
N LYS A 156 -42.87 -1.75 -8.58
CA LYS A 156 -42.26 -0.75 -7.69
C LYS A 156 -41.50 -1.38 -6.51
N ARG A 157 -41.89 -2.57 -6.05
CA ARG A 157 -41.17 -3.28 -4.97
C ARG A 157 -39.74 -3.61 -5.37
N VAL A 158 -39.57 -4.23 -6.54
CA VAL A 158 -38.26 -4.65 -7.07
C VAL A 158 -37.32 -3.46 -7.25
N ARG A 159 -37.85 -2.32 -7.70
CA ARG A 159 -37.10 -1.06 -7.80
C ARG A 159 -36.51 -0.61 -6.46
N ASN A 160 -37.35 -0.56 -5.43
CA ASN A 160 -36.94 -0.10 -4.11
C ASN A 160 -35.90 -1.05 -3.50
N ASP A 161 -36.05 -2.35 -3.75
CA ASP A 161 -35.10 -3.36 -3.29
C ASP A 161 -33.77 -3.27 -4.04
N TYR A 162 -33.79 -2.91 -5.32
CA TYR A 162 -32.57 -2.58 -6.06
C TYR A 162 -31.86 -1.35 -5.49
N ILE A 163 -32.57 -0.25 -5.23
CA ILE A 163 -32.01 0.96 -4.61
C ILE A 163 -31.33 0.63 -3.28
N LYS A 164 -32.00 -0.14 -2.42
CA LYS A 164 -31.44 -0.59 -1.14
C LYS A 164 -30.19 -1.45 -1.34
N THR A 165 -30.23 -2.37 -2.30
CA THR A 165 -29.09 -3.25 -2.62
C THR A 165 -27.90 -2.44 -3.11
N LEU A 166 -28.09 -1.57 -4.10
CA LEU A 166 -27.05 -0.69 -4.64
C LEU A 166 -26.41 0.18 -3.54
N ARG A 167 -27.23 0.77 -2.65
CA ARG A 167 -26.72 1.49 -1.47
C ARG A 167 -25.89 0.60 -0.55
N ARG A 168 -26.42 -0.57 -0.19
CA ARG A 168 -25.73 -1.52 0.70
C ARG A 168 -24.41 -2.03 0.14
N GLU A 169 -24.36 -2.25 -1.17
CA GLU A 169 -23.16 -2.73 -1.83
C GLU A 169 -22.11 -1.62 -1.99
N LEU A 170 -22.51 -0.37 -2.23
CA LEU A 170 -21.57 0.76 -2.33
C LEU A 170 -21.06 1.23 -0.96
N GLN A 171 -21.92 1.30 0.05
CA GLN A 171 -21.58 1.80 1.38
C GLN A 171 -20.99 0.69 2.26
N SER A 172 -19.90 1.01 2.96
CA SER A 172 -19.42 0.18 4.06
C SER A 172 -20.40 0.17 5.22
N ASN A 173 -20.45 -0.95 5.94
CA ASN A 173 -21.11 -1.07 7.24
C ASN A 173 -20.18 -1.78 8.23
N ASP A 174 -20.62 -1.94 9.48
CA ASP A 174 -19.81 -2.50 10.57
C ASP A 174 -19.28 -3.93 10.30
N LYS A 175 -19.89 -4.67 9.37
CA LYS A 175 -19.54 -6.07 9.05
C LYS A 175 -18.92 -6.25 7.68
N ARG A 176 -19.02 -5.27 6.79
CA ARG A 176 -18.61 -5.41 5.38
C ARG A 176 -18.10 -4.10 4.82
N MET A 177 -16.96 -4.20 4.14
CA MET A 177 -16.43 -3.14 3.27
C MET A 177 -17.27 -3.03 2.01
N GLY A 178 -17.73 -1.81 1.70
CA GLY A 178 -18.46 -1.49 0.47
C GLY A 178 -17.57 -1.65 -0.76
N LEU A 179 -18.19 -1.83 -1.93
CA LEU A 179 -17.51 -2.00 -3.22
C LEU A 179 -16.57 -0.84 -3.52
N PHE A 180 -16.98 0.39 -3.22
CA PHE A 180 -16.13 1.55 -3.43
C PHE A 180 -14.88 1.53 -2.54
N ASP A 181 -15.05 1.34 -1.23
CA ASP A 181 -13.91 1.26 -0.30
C ASP A 181 -12.98 0.11 -0.70
N ARG A 182 -13.54 -1.01 -1.13
CA ARG A 182 -12.76 -2.16 -1.57
C ARG A 182 -11.96 -1.86 -2.85
N GLN A 183 -12.63 -1.47 -3.94
CA GLN A 183 -12.01 -1.34 -5.26
C GLN A 183 -11.17 -0.08 -5.42
N CYS A 184 -11.54 1.02 -4.75
CA CYS A 184 -10.83 2.29 -4.88
C CYS A 184 -9.77 2.51 -3.80
N ILE A 185 -9.89 1.87 -2.63
CA ILE A 185 -9.02 2.16 -1.48
C ILE A 185 -8.22 0.92 -1.08
N TYR A 186 -8.88 -0.15 -0.67
CA TYR A 186 -8.22 -1.31 -0.09
C TYR A 186 -7.38 -2.10 -1.11
N GLU A 187 -7.98 -2.50 -2.24
CA GLU A 187 -7.26 -3.27 -3.28
C GLU A 187 -6.05 -2.50 -3.84
N PRO A 188 -6.15 -1.19 -4.17
CA PRO A 188 -4.98 -0.40 -4.55
C PRO A 188 -3.93 -0.27 -3.45
N ALA A 189 -4.35 -0.13 -2.19
CA ALA A 189 -3.43 -0.03 -1.05
C ALA A 189 -2.61 -1.31 -0.87
N LEU A 190 -3.18 -2.50 -1.11
CA LEU A 190 -2.43 -3.75 -1.11
C LEU A 190 -1.34 -3.76 -2.20
N GLY A 191 -1.64 -3.23 -3.38
CA GLY A 191 -0.67 -3.06 -4.45
C GLY A 191 0.51 -2.19 -4.03
N TYR A 192 0.23 -1.02 -3.45
CA TYR A 192 1.29 -0.15 -2.93
C TYR A 192 2.04 -0.76 -1.75
N TYR A 193 1.36 -1.51 -0.88
CA TYR A 193 1.98 -2.19 0.25
C TYR A 193 3.02 -3.22 -0.21
N SER A 194 2.74 -3.99 -1.26
CA SER A 194 3.73 -4.92 -1.81
C SER A 194 5.01 -4.21 -2.29
N GLN A 195 4.87 -3.02 -2.90
CA GLN A 195 6.01 -2.20 -3.32
C GLN A 195 6.79 -1.67 -2.11
N PHE A 196 6.07 -1.27 -1.07
CA PHE A 196 6.62 -0.84 0.21
C PHE A 196 7.42 -1.96 0.90
N GLU A 197 6.88 -3.17 1.05
CA GLU A 197 7.56 -4.29 1.68
C GLU A 197 8.84 -4.68 0.92
N ASN A 198 8.74 -4.77 -0.41
CA ASN A 198 9.90 -5.07 -1.26
C ASN A 198 11.00 -4.01 -1.13
N TRP A 199 10.63 -2.75 -0.95
CA TRP A 199 11.60 -1.69 -0.70
C TRP A 199 12.23 -1.81 0.70
N ALA A 200 11.43 -2.04 1.74
CA ALA A 200 11.94 -2.18 3.11
C ALA A 200 12.92 -3.37 3.22
N ASP A 201 12.62 -4.49 2.56
CA ASP A 201 13.50 -5.66 2.51
C ASP A 201 14.79 -5.39 1.72
N ARG A 202 14.72 -4.64 0.62
CA ARG A 202 15.92 -4.20 -0.11
C ARG A 202 16.79 -3.29 0.75
N LEU A 203 16.19 -2.31 1.42
CA LEU A 203 16.90 -1.41 2.33
C LEU A 203 17.61 -2.20 3.44
N TYR A 204 16.90 -3.13 4.09
CA TYR A 204 17.46 -4.01 5.10
C TYR A 204 18.69 -4.76 4.58
N ASN A 205 18.57 -5.40 3.42
CA ASN A 205 19.64 -6.19 2.82
C ASN A 205 20.83 -5.32 2.41
N SER A 206 20.61 -4.09 1.95
CA SER A 206 21.67 -3.13 1.65
C SER A 206 22.43 -2.70 2.90
N ILE A 207 21.73 -2.35 3.98
CA ILE A 207 22.36 -2.02 5.28
C ILE A 207 23.17 -3.22 5.78
N ARG A 208 22.58 -4.42 5.73
CA ARG A 208 23.24 -5.68 6.10
C ARG A 208 24.52 -5.93 5.30
N THR A 209 24.49 -5.70 4.00
CA THR A 209 25.67 -5.89 3.14
C THR A 209 26.79 -4.92 3.52
N ILE A 210 26.46 -3.67 3.81
CA ILE A 210 27.46 -2.67 4.27
C ILE A 210 28.12 -3.14 5.57
N LEU A 211 27.32 -3.58 6.56
CA LEU A 211 27.83 -4.06 7.84
C LEU A 211 28.69 -5.32 7.68
N LEU A 212 28.22 -6.32 6.93
CA LEU A 212 28.95 -7.56 6.71
C LEU A 212 30.30 -7.34 6.03
N ASN A 213 30.37 -6.45 5.04
CA ASN A 213 31.62 -6.14 4.34
C ASN A 213 32.68 -5.53 5.28
N ASP A 214 32.25 -4.76 6.29
CA ASP A 214 33.18 -4.22 7.30
C ASP A 214 33.69 -5.33 8.23
N LEU A 215 32.79 -6.23 8.69
CA LEU A 215 33.19 -7.38 9.52
C LEU A 215 34.21 -8.28 8.83
N VAL A 216 34.03 -8.58 7.55
CA VAL A 216 34.99 -9.37 6.76
C VAL A 216 36.34 -8.65 6.68
N LYS A 217 36.35 -7.35 6.36
CA LYS A 217 37.60 -6.56 6.31
C LYS A 217 38.33 -6.53 7.66
N GLN A 218 37.60 -6.47 8.77
CA GLN A 218 38.20 -6.51 10.11
C GLN A 218 38.81 -7.89 10.41
N ALA A 219 38.09 -8.98 10.08
CA ALA A 219 38.59 -10.34 10.24
C ALA A 219 39.82 -10.62 9.38
N ASP A 220 39.84 -10.14 8.12
CA ASP A 220 40.98 -10.28 7.21
C ASP A 220 42.22 -9.56 7.75
N ARG A 221 42.06 -8.34 8.30
CA ARG A 221 43.15 -7.60 8.97
C ARG A 221 43.72 -8.34 10.18
N TRP A 222 42.87 -9.00 10.97
CA TRP A 222 43.32 -9.81 12.11
C TRP A 222 44.04 -11.09 11.68
N SER A 223 43.63 -11.71 10.56
CA SER A 223 44.29 -12.90 10.02
C SER A 223 45.66 -12.60 9.36
N THR A 224 45.81 -11.43 8.75
CA THR A 224 47.06 -11.00 8.07
C THR A 224 48.05 -10.29 8.99
N GLY A 225 47.58 -9.68 10.08
CA GLY A 225 48.44 -9.10 11.13
C GLY A 225 49.18 -10.12 12.02
N GLY A 226 48.95 -11.43 11.82
CA GLY A 226 49.61 -12.52 12.55
C GLY A 226 50.81 -13.17 11.83
N GLN A 227 51.16 -12.72 10.61
CA GLN A 227 52.31 -13.22 9.87
C GLN A 227 53.34 -12.11 9.62
N GLN A 228 54.02 -11.65 10.67
CA GLN A 228 55.36 -11.05 10.60
C GLN A 228 55.95 -10.89 12.00
N CYS A 229 56.35 -12.03 12.57
CA CYS A 229 57.47 -12.16 13.50
C CYS A 229 58.01 -13.59 13.30
N GLN A 230 58.73 -13.81 12.21
CA GLN A 230 59.75 -14.85 12.23
C GLN A 230 61.09 -14.17 11.98
N GLU A 231 61.91 -14.35 13.00
CA GLU A 231 63.26 -13.89 13.21
C GLU A 231 64.16 -14.24 12.02
N GLY A 232 65.11 -13.34 11.77
CA GLY A 232 66.22 -13.56 10.86
C GLY A 232 67.46 -12.83 11.37
N ASP A 233 67.81 -13.08 12.64
CA ASP A 233 69.19 -12.90 13.10
C ASP A 233 69.87 -14.27 13.04
N SER A 234 70.75 -14.47 12.05
CA SER A 234 71.92 -15.36 12.07
C SER A 234 72.80 -15.05 10.86
#